data_AF-A0AAD5MK72-F1
#
_entry.id   AF-A0AAD5MK72-F1
#
_cell.length_a   1.000
_cell.length_b   1.000
_cell.length_c   1.000
_cell.angle_alpha   90.00
_cell.angle_beta   90.00
_cell.angle_gamma   90.00
#
_symmetry.space_group_name_H-M   'P 1'
#
loop_
_entity.id
_entity.type
_entity.pdbx_description
1 polymer ?
#
loop_
_entity_poly.entity_id
_entity_poly.type
_entity_poly.pdbx_seq_one_letter_code
_entity_poly.pdbx_strand_id
1 'polypeptide(L)'
;MKRPTLLFCGHTFCSECIEKLANNQQVLCPSCRKTTDIPPSGLPVNFHILSVISLLEDGSKDLTLCLHCSNPIDGGIHFMCKSCKKNFLCAVCCLKDHRNHQIEEKRAATESEIKSATEAIDGKVAASLHNLYAVESLWDVSSLQAALVERSDFMFNAYEEMVSKFHSGIVLYDQIDKANKTATVIGKLFSKLCHKIGVHRKKMCESCLSDVGDFSDALEKVMVAYKSDCQEDNVI
;
A
#
# COMPACT_ATOMS: atom_id res chain seq x y z
N MET A 1 -21.84 8.16 9.88
CA MET A 1 -21.54 7.59 8.55
C MET A 1 -20.47 6.54 8.75
N LYS A 2 -20.73 5.26 8.46
CA LYS A 2 -19.82 4.15 8.81
C LYS A 2 -18.69 4.06 7.78
N ARG A 3 -17.52 4.63 8.06
CA ARG A 3 -16.35 4.57 7.19
C ARG A 3 -15.72 3.16 7.29
N PRO A 4 -15.69 2.36 6.20
CA PRO A 4 -15.08 1.03 6.23
C PRO A 4 -13.55 1.14 6.21
N THR A 5 -12.89 0.52 7.16
CA THR A 5 -11.46 0.62 7.44
C THR A 5 -10.80 -0.75 7.33
N LEU A 6 -9.66 -0.82 6.63
CA LEU A 6 -8.92 -2.05 6.34
C LEU A 6 -7.83 -2.28 7.39
N LEU A 7 -7.75 -3.50 7.93
CA LEU A 7 -6.63 -3.97 8.74
C LEU A 7 -5.49 -4.50 7.87
N PHE A 8 -4.27 -4.62 8.41
CA PHE A 8 -3.13 -5.18 7.67
C PHE A 8 -3.32 -6.67 7.29
N CYS A 9 -4.27 -7.35 7.95
CA CYS A 9 -4.68 -8.69 7.57
C CYS A 9 -5.71 -8.75 6.42
N GLY A 10 -6.13 -7.60 5.86
CA GLY A 10 -7.09 -7.49 4.75
C GLY A 10 -8.56 -7.46 5.16
N HIS A 11 -8.90 -7.79 6.41
CA HIS A 11 -10.28 -7.70 6.89
C HIS A 11 -10.72 -6.24 7.08
N THR A 12 -12.01 -5.98 6.85
CA THR A 12 -12.59 -4.62 6.88
C THR A 12 -13.63 -4.49 8.00
N PHE A 13 -13.55 -3.41 8.77
CA PHE A 13 -14.52 -3.06 9.82
C PHE A 13 -14.80 -1.57 9.82
N CYS A 14 -15.88 -1.12 10.46
CA CYS A 14 -16.17 0.31 10.53
C CYS A 14 -15.14 1.07 11.40
N SER A 15 -14.84 2.33 11.11
CA SER A 15 -13.89 3.14 11.89
C SER A 15 -14.25 3.21 13.37
N GLU A 16 -15.53 3.40 13.69
CA GLU A 16 -16.04 3.39 15.07
C GLU A 16 -15.82 2.03 15.76
N CYS A 17 -15.88 0.94 14.99
CA CYS A 17 -15.66 -0.42 15.47
C CYS A 17 -14.18 -0.61 15.81
N ILE A 18 -13.29 -0.11 14.94
CA ILE A 18 -11.84 -0.12 15.15
C ILE A 18 -11.45 0.72 16.36
N GLU A 19 -12.01 1.92 16.51
CA GLU A 19 -11.76 2.78 17.68
C GLU A 19 -12.13 2.10 19.00
N LYS A 20 -13.24 1.35 19.03
CA LYS A 20 -13.67 0.59 20.21
C LYS A 20 -12.80 -0.64 20.50
N LEU A 21 -12.22 -1.23 19.46
CA LEU A 21 -11.35 -2.40 19.57
C LEU A 21 -9.87 -2.02 19.77
N ALA A 22 -9.52 -0.75 19.53
CA ALA A 22 -8.17 -0.26 19.64
C ALA A 22 -7.71 -0.19 21.10
N ASN A 23 -6.54 -0.76 21.36
CA ASN A 23 -5.85 -0.67 22.63
C ASN A 23 -4.39 -0.33 22.37
N ASN A 24 -3.88 0.75 22.97
CA ASN A 24 -2.49 1.22 22.79
C ASN A 24 -2.05 1.32 21.31
N GLN A 25 -2.90 1.92 20.46
CA GLN A 25 -2.64 2.03 19.00
C GLN A 25 -2.51 0.69 18.28
N GLN A 26 -3.06 -0.39 18.84
CA GLN A 26 -3.13 -1.69 18.19
C GLN A 26 -4.58 -2.19 18.16
N VAL A 27 -4.94 -2.87 17.09
CA VAL A 27 -6.20 -3.61 16.98
C VAL A 27 -5.92 -5.10 16.77
N LEU A 28 -6.64 -5.94 17.50
CA LEU A 28 -6.69 -7.37 17.22
C LEU A 28 -7.85 -7.64 16.26
N CYS A 29 -7.58 -8.22 15.09
CA CYS A 29 -8.63 -8.51 14.11
C CYS A 29 -9.67 -9.50 14.69
N PRO A 30 -10.97 -9.15 14.73
CA PRO A 30 -12.02 -10.06 15.19
C PRO A 30 -12.14 -11.36 14.38
N SER A 31 -11.82 -11.32 13.09
CA SER A 31 -11.97 -12.47 12.18
C SER A 31 -10.81 -13.45 12.23
N CYS A 32 -9.57 -12.95 12.30
CA CYS A 32 -8.37 -13.80 12.16
C CYS A 32 -7.36 -13.66 13.31
N ARG A 33 -7.64 -12.81 14.31
CA ARG A 33 -6.80 -12.55 15.49
C ARG A 33 -5.38 -12.08 15.18
N LYS A 34 -5.11 -11.59 13.97
CA LYS A 34 -3.85 -10.89 13.66
C LYS A 34 -3.89 -9.47 14.21
N THR A 35 -2.79 -9.04 14.82
CA THR A 35 -2.62 -7.67 15.32
C THR A 35 -2.32 -6.70 14.17
N THR A 36 -2.83 -5.49 14.27
CA THR A 36 -2.57 -4.38 13.35
C THR A 36 -2.22 -3.15 14.16
N ASP A 37 -1.03 -2.60 13.93
CA ASP A 37 -0.61 -1.31 14.48
C ASP A 37 -1.33 -0.19 13.73
N ILE A 38 -1.91 0.75 14.47
CA ILE A 38 -2.64 1.90 13.94
C ILE A 38 -1.63 3.04 13.77
N PRO A 39 -1.33 3.47 12.53
CA PRO A 39 -0.43 4.58 12.29
C PRO A 39 -1.03 5.90 12.83
N PRO A 40 -0.21 6.94 13.10
CA PRO A 40 -0.71 8.27 13.47
C PRO A 40 -1.66 8.88 12.43
N SER A 41 -1.50 8.51 11.15
CA SER A 41 -2.38 8.91 10.04
C SER A 41 -3.71 8.14 9.99
N GLY A 42 -3.92 7.16 10.88
CA GLY A 42 -5.04 6.25 10.86
C GLY A 42 -4.87 5.09 9.87
N LEU A 43 -5.79 4.13 9.96
CA LEU A 43 -5.84 2.98 9.05
C LEU A 43 -6.55 3.32 7.73
N PRO A 44 -6.16 2.68 6.61
CA PRO A 44 -6.70 2.99 5.29
C PRO A 44 -8.18 2.64 5.17
N VAL A 45 -8.89 3.39 4.33
CA VAL A 45 -10.31 3.15 4.01
C VAL A 45 -10.41 2.08 2.94
N ASN A 46 -11.35 1.16 3.09
CA ASN A 46 -11.74 0.28 2.00
C ASN A 46 -12.72 1.00 1.08
N PHE A 47 -12.19 1.70 0.07
CA PHE A 47 -13.00 2.46 -0.88
C PHE A 47 -13.94 1.59 -1.73
N HIS A 48 -13.63 0.30 -1.94
CA HIS A 48 -14.52 -0.62 -2.65
C HIS A 48 -15.81 -0.88 -1.87
N ILE A 49 -15.70 -1.12 -0.56
CA ILE A 49 -16.90 -1.29 0.29
C ILE A 49 -17.65 0.04 0.40
N LEU A 50 -16.93 1.17 0.46
CA LEU A 50 -17.57 2.48 0.45
C LEU A 50 -18.36 2.72 -0.85
N SER A 51 -17.82 2.36 -2.02
CA SER A 51 -18.54 2.49 -3.29
C SER A 51 -19.76 1.58 -3.37
N VAL A 52 -19.69 0.36 -2.83
CA VAL A 52 -20.85 -0.54 -2.75
C VAL A 52 -21.95 0.05 -1.85
N ILE A 53 -21.58 0.60 -0.69
CA ILE A 53 -22.53 1.27 0.21
C ILE A 53 -23.19 2.46 -0.50
N SER A 54 -22.40 3.31 -1.17
CA SER A 54 -22.93 4.44 -1.93
C SER A 54 -23.86 4.02 -3.07
N LEU A 55 -23.55 2.93 -3.80
CA LEU A 55 -24.44 2.40 -4.84
C LEU A 55 -25.79 1.91 -4.30
N LEU A 56 -25.79 1.36 -3.08
CA LEU A 56 -27.00 0.92 -2.39
C LEU A 56 -27.81 2.10 -1.83
N GLU A 57 -27.14 3.18 -1.44
CA GLU A 57 -27.76 4.40 -0.88
C GLU A 57 -28.31 5.33 -1.97
N ASP A 58 -27.60 5.49 -3.09
CA ASP A 58 -27.94 6.46 -4.14
C ASP A 58 -29.00 5.96 -5.12
N GLY A 59 -29.38 4.68 -5.08
CA GLY A 59 -30.28 4.07 -6.05
C GLY A 59 -29.65 4.13 -7.45
N SER A 60 -29.00 3.03 -7.85
CA SER A 60 -28.37 2.85 -9.17
C SER A 60 -29.01 3.70 -10.28
N LYS A 61 -28.22 4.54 -10.98
CA LYS A 61 -28.67 5.17 -12.23
C LYS A 61 -29.18 4.06 -13.13
N ASP A 62 -30.49 4.03 -13.34
CA ASP A 62 -31.11 2.97 -14.11
C ASP A 62 -30.74 3.18 -15.58
N LEU A 63 -29.70 2.48 -16.01
CA LEU A 63 -29.24 2.45 -17.41
C LEU A 63 -30.34 1.95 -18.34
N THR A 64 -31.46 1.46 -17.82
CA THR A 64 -32.62 1.10 -18.63
C THR A 64 -33.49 2.29 -18.99
N LEU A 65 -33.20 3.53 -18.57
CA LEU A 65 -34.03 4.71 -18.85
C LEU A 65 -33.30 5.79 -19.66
N CYS A 66 -34.06 6.48 -20.51
CA CYS A 66 -33.60 7.69 -21.20
C CYS A 66 -33.60 8.89 -20.25
N LEU A 67 -32.47 9.58 -20.10
CA LEU A 67 -32.38 10.75 -19.20
C LEU A 67 -33.06 12.01 -19.73
N HIS A 68 -33.51 12.02 -20.99
CA HIS A 68 -34.24 13.17 -21.55
C HIS A 68 -35.77 13.01 -21.48
N CYS A 69 -36.30 11.80 -21.62
CA CYS A 69 -37.75 11.56 -21.64
C CYS A 69 -38.24 10.53 -20.62
N SER A 70 -37.33 9.96 -19.82
CA SER A 70 -37.60 8.93 -18.80
C SER A 70 -38.24 7.64 -19.32
N ASN A 71 -38.29 7.44 -20.65
CA ASN A 71 -38.79 6.21 -21.24
C ASN A 71 -37.72 5.10 -21.18
N PRO A 72 -38.13 3.82 -21.08
CA PRO A 72 -37.21 2.70 -21.15
C PRO A 72 -36.41 2.65 -22.47
N ILE A 73 -35.14 2.27 -22.36
CA ILE A 73 -34.21 1.95 -23.44
C ILE A 73 -34.02 0.43 -23.44
N ASP A 74 -34.54 -0.21 -24.49
CA ASP A 74 -34.40 -1.65 -24.68
C ASP A 74 -33.11 -1.99 -25.47
N GLY A 75 -32.53 -3.16 -25.20
CA GLY A 75 -31.35 -3.67 -25.92
C GLY A 75 -29.98 -3.13 -25.46
N GLY A 76 -29.94 -2.28 -24.43
CA GLY A 76 -28.68 -1.81 -23.83
C GLY A 76 -27.82 -0.94 -24.76
N ILE A 77 -28.43 -0.31 -25.77
CA ILE A 77 -27.77 0.66 -26.65
C ILE A 77 -28.21 2.06 -26.25
N HIS A 78 -27.23 2.92 -25.96
CA HIS A 78 -27.41 4.27 -25.46
C HIS A 78 -26.75 5.27 -26.39
N PHE A 79 -27.27 6.49 -26.40
CA PHE A 79 -26.69 7.56 -27.18
C PHE A 79 -26.23 8.71 -26.29
N MET A 80 -25.10 9.32 -26.65
CA MET A 80 -24.52 10.48 -25.97
C MET A 80 -24.46 11.65 -26.94
N CYS A 81 -24.94 12.82 -26.51
CA CYS A 81 -24.96 14.02 -27.34
C CYS A 81 -23.83 14.97 -26.94
N LYS A 82 -22.70 14.95 -27.67
CA LYS A 82 -21.53 15.80 -27.40
C LYS A 82 -21.84 17.29 -27.44
N SER A 83 -22.78 17.70 -28.30
CA SER A 83 -23.22 19.09 -28.41
C SER A 83 -23.99 19.58 -27.17
N CYS A 84 -24.68 18.68 -26.46
CA CYS A 84 -25.50 19.02 -25.29
C CYS A 84 -24.91 18.54 -23.96
N LYS A 85 -23.84 17.73 -24.01
CA LYS A 85 -23.25 16.99 -22.88
C LYS A 85 -24.19 16.01 -22.17
N LYS A 86 -25.36 15.73 -22.74
CA LYS A 86 -26.33 14.75 -22.20
C LYS A 86 -25.95 13.32 -22.58
N ASN A 87 -26.07 12.42 -21.61
CA ASN A 87 -25.79 10.98 -21.76
C ASN A 87 -27.07 10.15 -21.62
N PHE A 88 -27.03 8.87 -22.04
CA PHE A 88 -28.14 7.92 -21.94
C PHE A 88 -29.43 8.42 -22.62
N LEU A 89 -29.33 8.83 -23.89
CA LEU A 89 -30.48 9.19 -24.72
C LEU A 89 -31.01 7.96 -25.47
N CYS A 90 -32.32 7.89 -25.71
CA CYS A 90 -32.91 6.91 -26.61
C CYS A 90 -32.83 7.39 -28.08
N ALA A 91 -32.95 6.45 -29.03
CA ALA A 91 -32.93 6.75 -30.46
C ALA A 91 -33.99 7.79 -30.88
N VAL A 92 -35.17 7.77 -30.25
CA VAL A 92 -36.26 8.71 -30.56
C VAL A 92 -35.88 10.14 -30.19
N CYS A 93 -35.27 10.37 -29.03
CA CYS A 93 -34.81 11.70 -28.62
C CYS A 93 -33.66 12.20 -29.51
N CYS A 94 -32.78 11.31 -29.95
CA CYS A 94 -31.72 11.64 -30.90
C CYS A 94 -32.28 12.18 -32.23
N LEU A 95 -33.34 11.55 -32.74
CA LEU A 95 -33.96 11.93 -34.01
C LEU A 95 -34.85 13.18 -33.91
N LYS A 96 -35.46 13.44 -32.74
CA LYS A 96 -36.38 14.56 -32.53
C LYS A 96 -35.68 15.81 -32.00
N ASP A 97 -35.13 15.72 -30.81
CA ASP A 97 -34.70 16.89 -30.02
C ASP A 97 -33.20 17.17 -30.16
N HIS A 98 -32.43 16.19 -30.64
CA HIS A 98 -30.99 16.31 -30.89
C HIS A 98 -30.63 16.15 -32.37
N ARG A 99 -31.54 16.56 -33.25
CA ARG A 99 -31.34 16.50 -34.71
C ARG A 99 -30.17 17.40 -35.10
N ASN A 100 -29.20 16.85 -35.84
CA ASN A 100 -27.95 17.50 -36.26
C ASN A 100 -26.95 17.79 -35.14
N HIS A 101 -27.17 17.30 -33.92
CA HIS A 101 -26.12 17.29 -32.90
C HIS A 101 -25.12 16.17 -33.17
N GLN A 102 -23.93 16.30 -32.59
CA GLN A 102 -22.93 15.25 -32.62
C GLN A 102 -23.31 14.16 -31.61
N ILE A 103 -23.85 13.06 -32.12
CA ILE A 103 -24.28 11.90 -31.34
C ILE A 103 -23.23 10.78 -31.44
N GLU A 104 -22.95 10.13 -30.31
CA GLU A 104 -22.15 8.91 -30.22
C GLU A 104 -23.00 7.78 -29.65
N GLU A 105 -22.93 6.60 -30.28
CA GLU A 105 -23.58 5.38 -29.80
C GLU A 105 -22.64 4.62 -28.86
N LYS A 106 -23.18 4.13 -27.74
CA LYS A 106 -22.49 3.29 -26.76
C LYS A 106 -23.36 2.09 -26.42
N ARG A 107 -22.73 0.94 -26.13
CA ARG A 107 -23.41 -0.28 -25.68
C ARG A 107 -23.07 -0.55 -24.22
N ALA A 108 -24.06 -0.90 -23.41
CA ALA A 108 -23.85 -1.44 -22.08
C ALA A 108 -23.17 -2.81 -22.15
N ALA A 109 -22.16 -3.01 -21.29
CA ALA A 109 -21.52 -4.31 -21.13
C ALA A 109 -22.51 -5.31 -20.54
N THR A 110 -22.44 -6.55 -21.00
CA THR A 110 -23.22 -7.66 -20.42
C THR A 110 -22.58 -8.11 -19.10
N GLU A 111 -23.36 -8.80 -18.25
CA GLU A 111 -22.87 -9.34 -16.99
C GLU A 111 -21.64 -10.26 -17.18
N SER A 112 -21.64 -11.08 -18.24
CA SER A 112 -20.51 -11.97 -18.56
C SER A 112 -19.26 -11.19 -18.97
N GLU A 113 -19.40 -10.10 -19.71
CA GLU A 113 -18.29 -9.23 -20.11
C GLU A 113 -17.71 -8.49 -18.90
N ILE A 114 -18.58 -7.96 -18.03
CA ILE A 114 -18.17 -7.32 -16.78
C ILE A 114 -17.40 -8.31 -15.90
N LYS A 115 -17.95 -9.51 -15.70
CA LYS A 115 -17.30 -10.55 -14.89
C LYS A 115 -15.91 -10.92 -15.44
N SER A 116 -15.82 -11.16 -16.75
CA SER A 116 -14.55 -11.53 -17.40
C SER A 116 -13.51 -10.41 -17.31
N ALA A 117 -13.95 -9.15 -17.46
CA ALA A 117 -13.08 -7.99 -17.31
C ALA A 117 -12.58 -7.84 -15.87
N THR A 118 -13.46 -7.99 -14.87
CA THR A 118 -13.09 -7.94 -13.45
C THR A 118 -12.07 -9.03 -13.10
N GLU A 119 -12.31 -10.28 -13.52
CA GLU A 119 -11.36 -11.38 -13.29
C GLU A 119 -9.99 -11.12 -13.93
N ALA A 120 -9.96 -10.56 -15.14
CA ALA A 120 -8.72 -10.20 -15.83
C ALA A 120 -7.97 -9.05 -15.13
N ILE A 121 -8.69 -8.05 -14.60
CA ILE A 121 -8.12 -6.95 -13.82
C ILE A 121 -7.56 -7.50 -12.50
N ASP A 122 -8.34 -8.30 -11.78
CA ASP A 122 -7.92 -8.92 -10.52
C ASP A 122 -6.66 -9.76 -10.70
N GLY A 123 -6.58 -10.56 -11.76
CA GLY A 123 -5.37 -11.33 -12.07
C GLY A 123 -4.13 -10.46 -12.26
N LYS A 124 -4.25 -9.33 -12.96
CA LYS A 124 -3.13 -8.39 -13.19
C LYS A 124 -2.70 -7.67 -11.90
N VAL A 125 -3.66 -7.27 -11.08
CA VAL A 125 -3.40 -6.60 -9.79
C VAL A 125 -2.79 -7.59 -8.80
N ALA A 126 -3.32 -8.80 -8.70
CA ALA A 126 -2.82 -9.85 -7.82
C ALA A 126 -1.36 -10.24 -8.16
N ALA A 127 -1.03 -10.39 -9.45
CA ALA A 127 0.34 -10.66 -9.88
C ALA A 127 1.31 -9.54 -9.46
N SER A 128 0.88 -8.28 -9.59
CA SER A 128 1.68 -7.12 -9.15
C SER A 128 1.88 -7.09 -7.63
N LEU A 129 0.82 -7.36 -6.85
CA LEU A 129 0.89 -7.43 -5.39
C LEU A 129 1.78 -8.57 -4.89
N HIS A 130 1.74 -9.73 -5.55
CA HIS A 130 2.60 -10.86 -5.22
C HIS A 130 4.09 -10.47 -5.30
N ASN A 131 4.49 -9.73 -6.34
CA ASN A 131 5.87 -9.24 -6.47
C ASN A 131 6.25 -8.26 -5.36
N LEU A 132 5.30 -7.43 -4.91
CA LEU A 132 5.52 -6.51 -3.78
C LEU A 132 5.73 -7.30 -2.47
N TYR A 133 4.95 -8.35 -2.21
CA TYR A 133 5.15 -9.19 -1.02
C TYR A 133 6.46 -9.99 -1.05
N ALA A 134 6.97 -10.33 -2.24
CA ALA A 134 8.26 -10.98 -2.38
C ALA A 134 9.44 -10.08 -1.98
N VAL A 135 9.25 -8.77 -1.81
CA VAL A 135 10.29 -7.83 -1.34
C VAL A 135 10.85 -8.19 0.04
N GLU A 136 10.08 -8.87 0.91
CA GLU A 136 10.60 -9.35 2.21
C GLU A 136 11.85 -10.25 2.05
N SER A 137 11.94 -10.99 0.94
CA SER A 137 13.10 -11.83 0.63
C SER A 137 14.37 -11.06 0.25
N LEU A 138 14.26 -9.76 -0.06
CA LEU A 138 15.41 -8.91 -0.41
C LEU A 138 16.22 -8.49 0.82
N TRP A 139 15.65 -8.61 2.03
CA TRP A 139 16.27 -8.19 3.28
C TRP A 139 16.88 -9.38 4.03
N ASP A 140 17.71 -10.20 3.36
CA ASP A 140 18.45 -11.27 4.04
C ASP A 140 19.58 -10.70 4.93
N VAL A 141 19.25 -10.38 6.18
CA VAL A 141 20.21 -9.94 7.19
C VAL A 141 21.00 -11.14 7.76
N SER A 142 20.58 -12.38 7.49
CA SER A 142 21.19 -13.60 8.03
C SER A 142 22.65 -13.71 7.63
N SER A 143 22.97 -13.35 6.39
CA SER A 143 24.34 -13.32 5.86
C SER A 143 25.24 -12.30 6.59
N LEU A 144 24.70 -11.12 6.92
CA LEU A 144 25.41 -10.11 7.71
C LEU A 144 25.59 -10.56 9.16
N GLN A 145 24.55 -11.16 9.75
CA GLN A 145 24.57 -11.67 11.12
C GLN A 145 25.57 -12.81 11.28
N ALA A 146 25.60 -13.76 10.35
CA ALA A 146 26.57 -14.86 10.33
C ALA A 146 28.01 -14.33 10.24
N ALA A 147 28.27 -13.38 9.33
CA ALA A 147 29.59 -12.76 9.20
C ALA A 147 29.99 -11.94 10.44
N LEU A 148 29.03 -11.34 11.16
CA LEU A 148 29.28 -10.65 12.42
C LEU A 148 29.65 -11.64 13.52
N VAL A 149 28.90 -12.75 13.63
CA VAL A 149 29.13 -13.81 14.63
C VAL A 149 30.48 -14.47 14.41
N GLU A 150 30.78 -14.94 13.20
CA GLU A 150 32.05 -15.59 12.85
C GLU A 150 33.25 -14.67 13.12
N ARG A 151 33.14 -13.38 12.79
CA ARG A 151 34.22 -12.41 13.04
C ARG A 151 34.26 -11.88 14.47
N SER A 152 33.21 -12.09 15.26
CA SER A 152 33.19 -11.74 16.68
C SER A 152 33.96 -12.73 17.55
N ASP A 153 34.25 -13.95 17.06
CA ASP A 153 35.10 -14.91 17.76
C ASP A 153 36.52 -14.36 17.97
N PHE A 154 37.06 -13.64 16.98
CA PHE A 154 38.34 -12.94 17.12
C PHE A 154 38.31 -11.94 18.28
N MET A 155 37.16 -11.33 18.54
CA MET A 155 36.96 -10.35 19.61
C MET A 155 36.93 -11.02 20.98
N PHE A 156 36.22 -12.15 21.09
CA PHE A 156 36.18 -12.93 22.31
C PHE A 156 37.57 -13.47 22.66
N ASN A 157 38.31 -13.96 21.66
CA ASN A 157 39.68 -14.43 21.82
C ASN A 157 40.64 -13.30 22.25
N ALA A 158 40.52 -12.10 21.66
CA ALA A 158 41.33 -10.95 22.07
C ALA A 158 41.04 -10.52 23.51
N TYR A 159 39.77 -10.56 23.93
CA TYR A 159 39.37 -10.31 25.31
C TYR A 159 39.94 -11.36 26.28
N GLU A 160 39.78 -12.65 25.98
CA GLU A 160 40.32 -13.75 26.77
C GLU A 160 41.85 -13.67 26.90
N GLU A 161 42.56 -13.33 25.81
CA GLU A 161 44.00 -13.12 25.85
C GLU A 161 44.39 -11.95 26.76
N MET A 162 43.66 -10.83 26.71
CA MET A 162 43.90 -9.69 27.59
C MET A 162 43.64 -10.05 29.06
N VAL A 163 42.58 -10.81 29.34
CA VAL A 163 42.14 -11.17 30.69
C VAL A 163 42.99 -12.29 31.32
N SER A 164 43.46 -13.24 30.52
CA SER A 164 44.34 -14.33 30.98
C SER A 164 45.62 -13.83 31.66
N LYS A 165 46.14 -12.67 31.22
CA LYS A 165 47.34 -12.03 31.79
C LYS A 165 47.15 -11.48 33.21
N PHE A 166 45.90 -11.36 33.66
CA PHE A 166 45.54 -10.88 35.00
C PHE A 166 45.31 -11.99 36.03
N HIS A 167 45.37 -13.27 35.63
CA HIS A 167 45.11 -14.42 36.51
C HIS A 167 46.34 -14.91 37.31
N SER A 168 47.55 -14.39 37.02
CA SER A 168 48.76 -14.70 37.80
C SER A 168 48.96 -13.71 38.94
N GLY A 169 49.23 -14.22 40.15
CA GLY A 169 49.10 -13.54 41.45
C GLY A 169 49.87 -12.24 41.73
N ILE A 170 50.58 -11.65 40.74
CA ILE A 170 51.12 -10.28 40.80
C ILE A 170 51.06 -9.66 39.38
N VAL A 171 50.35 -8.54 39.24
CA VAL A 171 50.20 -7.76 37.99
C VAL A 171 50.73 -6.35 38.21
N LEU A 172 51.53 -5.84 37.28
CA LEU A 172 52.06 -4.48 37.34
C LEU A 172 51.07 -3.44 36.78
N TYR A 173 51.09 -2.22 37.30
CA TYR A 173 50.16 -1.15 36.91
C TYR A 173 50.30 -0.74 35.43
N ASP A 174 51.51 -0.77 34.87
CA ASP A 174 51.76 -0.48 33.46
C ASP A 174 51.09 -1.51 32.52
N GLN A 175 51.00 -2.77 32.95
CA GLN A 175 50.28 -3.82 32.23
C GLN A 175 48.77 -3.55 32.21
N ILE A 176 48.21 -3.11 33.34
CA ILE A 176 46.80 -2.69 33.46
C ILE A 176 46.53 -1.49 32.55
N ASP A 177 47.38 -0.47 32.58
CA ASP A 177 47.26 0.74 31.75
C ASP A 177 47.31 0.40 30.24
N LYS A 178 48.23 -0.49 29.84
CA LYS A 178 48.34 -0.95 28.45
C LYS A 178 47.10 -1.72 28.00
N ALA A 179 46.54 -2.58 28.86
CA ALA A 179 45.29 -3.29 28.57
C ALA A 179 44.11 -2.31 28.43
N ASN A 180 43.97 -1.34 29.34
CA ASN A 180 42.92 -0.32 29.27
C ASN A 180 43.01 0.54 28.00
N LYS A 181 44.22 0.95 27.61
CA LYS A 181 44.46 1.66 26.35
C LYS A 181 44.05 0.82 25.14
N THR A 182 44.39 -0.45 25.12
CA THR A 182 44.05 -1.39 24.05
C THR A 182 42.52 -1.60 23.98
N ALA A 183 41.86 -1.81 25.11
CA ALA A 183 40.40 -1.94 25.19
C ALA A 183 39.69 -0.66 24.69
N THR A 184 40.24 0.52 25.01
CA THR A 184 39.73 1.80 24.51
C THR A 184 39.82 1.90 22.99
N VAL A 185 40.93 1.45 22.38
CA VAL A 185 41.08 1.42 20.92
C VAL A 185 40.06 0.48 20.28
N ILE A 186 39.90 -0.72 20.84
CA ILE A 186 38.90 -1.70 20.39
C ILE A 186 37.49 -1.10 20.46
N GLY A 187 37.12 -0.50 21.58
CA GLY A 187 35.82 0.16 21.75
C GLY A 187 35.56 1.25 20.71
N LYS A 188 36.58 2.05 20.36
CA LYS A 188 36.47 3.06 19.30
C LYS A 188 36.23 2.44 17.92
N LEU A 189 36.83 1.30 17.61
CA LEU A 189 36.62 0.59 16.35
C LEU A 189 35.18 0.08 16.21
N PHE A 190 34.61 -0.49 17.29
CA PHE A 190 33.20 -0.90 17.30
C PHE A 190 32.24 0.26 17.12
N SER A 191 32.42 1.35 17.86
CA SER A 191 31.58 2.53 17.71
C SER A 191 31.58 3.04 16.27
N LYS A 192 32.75 3.02 15.60
CA LYS A 192 32.87 3.39 14.19
C LYS A 192 32.16 2.41 13.25
N LEU A 193 32.26 1.11 13.51
CA LEU A 193 31.55 0.07 12.75
C LEU A 193 30.03 0.22 12.87
N CYS A 194 29.51 0.29 14.09
CA CYS A 194 28.08 0.46 14.37
C CYS A 194 27.54 1.74 13.73
N HIS A 195 28.29 2.84 13.83
CA HIS A 195 27.94 4.10 13.18
C HIS A 195 27.83 3.94 11.66
N LYS A 196 28.81 3.32 11.00
CA LYS A 196 28.80 3.09 9.54
C LYS A 196 27.61 2.23 9.11
N ILE A 197 27.34 1.14 9.81
CA ILE A 197 26.19 0.25 9.54
C ILE A 197 24.89 1.05 9.67
N GLY A 198 24.74 1.85 10.73
CA GLY A 198 23.58 2.72 10.94
C GLY A 198 23.37 3.71 9.79
N VAL A 199 24.43 4.36 9.32
CA VAL A 199 24.39 5.28 8.17
C VAL A 199 23.96 4.56 6.89
N HIS A 200 24.50 3.37 6.61
CA HIS A 200 24.15 2.61 5.41
C HIS A 200 22.69 2.17 5.44
N ARG A 201 22.21 1.66 6.58
CA ARG A 201 20.81 1.29 6.78
C ARG A 201 19.89 2.49 6.53
N LYS A 202 20.21 3.64 7.12
CA LYS A 202 19.42 4.87 6.95
C LYS A 202 19.32 5.28 5.49
N LYS A 203 20.46 5.33 4.78
CA LYS A 203 20.50 5.70 3.35
C LYS A 203 19.66 4.76 2.49
N MET A 204 19.72 3.46 2.77
CA MET A 204 18.93 2.46 2.05
C MET A 204 17.43 2.67 2.28
N CYS A 205 17.00 2.88 3.53
CA CYS A 205 15.61 3.18 3.86
C CYS A 205 15.11 4.46 3.18
N GLU A 206 15.91 5.52 3.19
CA GLU A 206 15.57 6.79 2.52
C GLU A 206 15.39 6.61 1.01
N SER A 207 16.27 5.83 0.37
CA SER A 207 16.14 5.50 -1.06
C SER A 207 14.85 4.74 -1.35
N CYS A 208 14.57 3.66 -0.61
CA CYS A 208 13.35 2.88 -0.81
C CYS A 208 12.08 3.70 -0.58
N LEU A 209 12.08 4.59 0.42
CA LEU A 209 10.95 5.49 0.68
C LEU A 209 10.74 6.48 -0.48
N SER A 210 11.82 6.99 -1.08
CA SER A 210 11.73 7.82 -2.28
C SER A 210 11.08 7.07 -3.44
N ASP A 211 11.56 5.85 -3.74
CA ASP A 211 11.04 5.06 -4.85
C ASP A 211 9.55 4.68 -4.65
N VAL A 212 9.16 4.37 -3.41
CA VAL A 212 7.75 4.12 -3.05
C VAL A 212 6.90 5.39 -3.22
N GLY A 213 7.44 6.56 -2.85
CA GLY A 213 6.81 7.85 -3.07
C GLY A 213 6.58 8.12 -4.55
N ASP A 214 7.62 7.98 -5.38
CA ASP A 214 7.54 8.17 -6.83
C ASP A 214 6.52 7.23 -7.49
N PHE A 215 6.48 5.96 -7.05
CA PHE A 215 5.46 5.01 -7.49
C PHE A 215 4.04 5.45 -7.09
N SER A 216 3.85 5.90 -5.85
CA SER A 216 2.55 6.37 -5.35
C SER A 216 2.05 7.57 -6.16
N ASP A 217 2.92 8.55 -6.42
CA ASP A 217 2.59 9.74 -7.19
C ASP A 217 2.24 9.40 -8.66
N ALA A 218 2.98 8.46 -9.25
CA ALA A 218 2.68 7.96 -10.59
C ALA A 218 1.32 7.24 -10.65
N LEU A 219 1.04 6.40 -9.64
CA LEU A 219 -0.24 5.70 -9.55
C LEU A 219 -1.41 6.67 -9.37
N GLU A 220 -1.27 7.69 -8.53
CA GLU A 220 -2.30 8.70 -8.35
C GLU A 220 -2.63 9.42 -9.66
N LYS A 221 -1.62 9.80 -10.45
CA LYS A 221 -1.83 10.44 -11.76
C LYS A 221 -2.61 9.53 -12.72
N VAL A 222 -2.28 8.25 -12.78
CA VAL A 222 -3.01 7.27 -13.61
C VAL A 222 -4.46 7.15 -13.14
N MET A 223 -4.69 7.08 -11.83
CA MET A 223 -6.03 6.96 -11.27
C MET A 223 -6.87 8.22 -11.45
N VAL A 224 -6.26 9.41 -11.42
CA VAL A 224 -6.93 10.68 -11.74
C VAL A 224 -7.35 10.69 -13.21
N ALA A 225 -6.44 10.34 -14.13
CA ALA A 225 -6.76 10.27 -15.56
C ALA A 225 -7.90 9.27 -15.85
N TYR A 226 -7.82 8.07 -15.28
CA TYR A 226 -8.87 7.06 -15.40
C TYR A 226 -10.24 7.56 -14.90
N LYS A 227 -10.28 8.27 -13.76
CA LYS A 227 -11.52 8.86 -13.24
C LYS A 227 -12.07 9.94 -14.15
N SER A 228 -11.22 10.78 -14.74
CA SER A 228 -11.64 11.80 -15.70
C SER A 228 -12.26 11.16 -16.94
N ASP A 229 -11.65 10.11 -17.50
CA ASP A 229 -12.20 9.37 -18.64
C ASP A 229 -13.56 8.75 -18.32
N CYS A 230 -13.72 8.15 -17.13
CA CYS A 230 -15.01 7.59 -16.70
C CYS A 230 -16.08 8.65 -16.34
N GLN A 231 -15.68 9.89 -16.06
CA GLN A 231 -16.59 10.99 -15.75
C GLN A 231 -17.04 11.74 -17.02
N GLU A 232 -16.24 11.80 -18.09
CA GLU A 232 -16.73 12.32 -19.38
C GLU A 232 -17.93 11.51 -19.92
N ASP A 233 -17.99 10.22 -19.61
CA ASP A 233 -19.15 9.36 -19.89
C ASP A 233 -20.33 9.54 -18.90
N ASN A 234 -20.19 10.35 -17.85
CA ASN A 234 -21.14 10.47 -16.73
C ASN A 234 -21.59 11.90 -16.35
N VAL A 235 -21.10 12.95 -17.03
CA VAL A 235 -21.36 14.36 -16.65
C VAL A 235 -22.50 14.99 -17.47
N ILE A 236 -23.63 15.15 -16.75
CA ILE A 236 -24.70 16.18 -16.81
C ILE A 236 -25.61 16.22 -18.04
#